data_AF-A0A6V7PXU3-F1
#
_entry.id   AF-A0A6V7PXU3-F1
#
_cell.length_a   1.000
_cell.length_b   1.000
_cell.length_c   1.000
_cell.angle_alpha   90.00
_cell.angle_beta   90.00
_cell.angle_gamma   90.00
#
_symmetry.space_group_name_H-M   'P 1'
#
loop_
_entity.id
_entity.type
_entity.pdbx_description
1 polymer ?
#
loop_
_entity_poly.entity_id
_entity_poly.type
_entity_poly.pdbx_seq_one_letter_code
_entity_poly.pdbx_strand_id
1 'polypeptide(L)'
;MRYEAYEFLVMPFGLTDAPATFCTLMNKVFHPYLDRFVVVYLDDILGYNNTLQERRVLVDSLPSITEKQLFIKKEKCMFTKEKVHFLGHWISQGQIWIDQ
;
A
#
# COMPACT_ATOMS: atom_id res chain seq x y z
N MET A 1 43.14 3.68 -10.42
CA MET A 1 41.66 3.74 -10.41
C MET A 1 41.22 3.16 -9.09
N ARG A 2 40.80 3.96 -8.09
CA ARG A 2 40.64 3.43 -6.72
C ARG A 2 39.26 3.62 -6.09
N TYR A 3 38.38 4.44 -6.64
CA TYR A 3 37.04 4.62 -6.08
C TYR A 3 36.06 4.98 -7.20
N GLU A 4 35.27 3.99 -7.63
CA GLU A 4 34.05 4.24 -8.41
C GLU A 4 32.94 4.61 -7.43
N ALA A 5 32.22 5.69 -7.72
CA ALA A 5 31.06 6.11 -6.95
C ALA A 5 29.83 5.30 -7.43
N TYR A 6 29.10 4.72 -6.50
CA TYR A 6 27.84 4.04 -6.79
C TYR A 6 26.67 5.01 -6.60
N GLU A 7 25.76 5.02 -7.55
CA GLU A 7 24.50 5.76 -7.47
C GLU A 7 23.31 4.81 -7.27
N PHE A 8 22.27 5.30 -6.59
CA PHE A 8 21.07 4.52 -6.36
C PHE A 8 20.12 4.62 -7.56
N LEU A 9 19.74 3.47 -8.12
CA LEU A 9 18.74 3.38 -9.20
C LEU A 9 17.29 3.31 -8.69
N VAL A 10 17.12 3.11 -7.39
CA VAL A 10 15.84 3.10 -6.69
C VAL A 10 15.94 4.05 -5.51
N MET A 11 14.79 4.53 -5.03
CA MET A 11 14.73 5.42 -3.87
C MET A 11 15.37 4.76 -2.63
N PRO A 12 16.46 5.30 -2.08
CA PRO A 12 17.13 4.72 -0.91
C PRO A 12 16.41 5.11 0.38
N PHE A 13 16.52 4.26 1.40
CA PHE A 13 16.11 4.60 2.76
C PHE A 13 16.94 5.77 3.31
N GLY A 14 16.29 6.67 4.08
CA GLY A 14 16.96 7.84 4.67
C GLY A 14 16.89 9.11 3.81
N LEU A 15 16.30 9.05 2.61
CA LEU A 15 15.99 10.24 1.83
C LEU A 15 14.80 10.98 2.49
N THR A 16 14.95 12.27 2.78
CA THR A 16 13.93 13.06 3.51
C THR A 16 12.57 13.10 2.80
N ASP A 17 12.56 13.12 1.47
CA ASP A 17 11.36 13.24 0.65
C ASP A 17 10.86 11.90 0.06
N ALA A 18 11.52 10.79 0.43
CA ALA A 18 11.13 9.46 -0.04
C ALA A 18 9.66 9.11 0.31
N PRO A 19 9.18 9.31 1.55
CA PRO A 19 7.81 8.97 1.92
C PRO A 19 6.77 9.77 1.14
N ALA A 20 6.99 11.06 0.91
CA ALA A 20 6.05 11.92 0.20
C ALA A 20 6.00 11.58 -1.31
N THR A 21 7.15 11.29 -1.91
CA THR A 21 7.25 10.84 -3.29
C THR A 21 6.53 9.50 -3.49
N PHE A 22 6.77 8.54 -2.59
CA PHE A 22 6.11 7.23 -2.64
C PHE A 22 4.60 7.36 -2.44
N CYS A 23 4.16 8.14 -1.45
CA CYS A 23 2.74 8.43 -1.22
C CYS A 23 2.06 9.05 -2.46
N THR A 24 2.73 9.98 -3.14
CA THR A 24 2.23 10.59 -4.38
C THR A 24 2.10 9.57 -5.51
N LEU A 25 3.08 8.67 -5.66
CA LEU A 25 3.01 7.58 -6.64
C LEU A 25 1.83 6.66 -6.35
N MET A 26 1.69 6.22 -5.10
CA MET A 26 0.58 5.36 -4.68
C MET A 26 -0.77 6.04 -4.90
N ASN A 27 -0.90 7.32 -4.55
CA ASN A 27 -2.12 8.07 -4.80
C ASN A 27 -2.48 8.12 -6.28
N LYS A 28 -1.50 8.29 -7.19
CA LYS A 28 -1.74 8.24 -8.64
C LYS A 28 -2.14 6.85 -9.14
N VAL A 29 -1.56 5.79 -8.58
CA VAL A 29 -1.85 4.40 -8.98
C VAL A 29 -3.25 3.98 -8.53
N PHE A 30 -3.61 4.32 -7.29
CA PHE A 30 -4.88 3.94 -6.69
C PHE A 30 -5.97 5.01 -6.82
N HIS A 31 -5.70 6.15 -7.47
CA HIS A 31 -6.66 7.24 -7.65
C HIS A 31 -8.08 6.79 -8.04
N PRO A 32 -8.29 5.81 -8.94
CA PRO A 32 -9.65 5.36 -9.29
C PRO A 32 -10.41 4.64 -8.16
N TYR A 33 -9.67 4.18 -7.14
CA TYR A 33 -10.13 3.31 -6.04
C TYR A 33 -10.06 3.98 -4.67
N LEU A 34 -9.28 5.07 -4.55
CA LEU A 34 -9.19 5.91 -3.35
C LEU A 34 -10.59 6.39 -2.93
N ASP A 35 -10.81 6.43 -1.62
CA ASP A 35 -12.05 6.85 -0.94
C ASP A 35 -13.33 6.08 -1.32
N ARG A 36 -13.23 5.10 -2.22
CA ARG A 36 -14.32 4.18 -2.56
C ARG A 36 -14.24 2.92 -1.73
N PHE A 37 -13.14 2.19 -1.88
CA PHE A 37 -12.89 0.92 -1.20
C PHE A 37 -11.41 0.69 -0.86
N VAL A 38 -10.54 1.67 -1.13
CA VAL A 38 -9.10 1.62 -0.82
C VAL A 38 -8.69 2.87 -0.05
N VAL A 39 -7.95 2.67 1.03
CA VAL A 39 -7.19 3.70 1.74
C VAL A 39 -5.71 3.40 1.54
N VAL A 40 -4.92 4.42 1.21
CA VAL A 40 -3.46 4.29 1.10
C VAL A 40 -2.78 5.24 2.07
N TYR A 41 -1.79 4.75 2.80
CA TYR A 41 -0.97 5.55 3.70
C TYR A 41 0.49 5.12 3.57
N LEU A 42 1.33 6.00 3.00
CA LEU A 42 2.74 5.69 2.69
C LEU A 42 2.87 4.36 1.94
N ASP A 43 3.40 3.33 2.61
CA ASP A 43 3.65 1.99 2.07
C ASP A 43 2.49 1.00 2.30
N ASP A 44 1.53 1.37 3.14
CA ASP A 44 0.44 0.48 3.57
C ASP A 44 -0.85 0.78 2.78
N ILE A 45 -1.47 -0.29 2.25
CA ILE A 45 -2.72 -0.24 1.50
C ILE A 45 -3.78 -1.03 2.27
N LEU A 46 -4.91 -0.41 2.53
CA LEU A 46 -6.08 -1.03 3.14
C LEU A 46 -7.24 -1.05 2.16
N GLY A 47 -7.67 -2.25 1.75
CA GLY A 47 -8.91 -2.43 1.01
C GLY A 47 -10.07 -2.79 1.95
N TYR A 48 -11.07 -1.93 2.07
CA TYR A 48 -12.32 -2.23 2.76
C TYR A 48 -13.40 -2.49 1.72
N ASN A 49 -14.08 -3.64 1.81
CA ASN A 49 -15.10 -4.03 0.83
C ASN A 49 -16.38 -4.36 1.58
N ASN A 50 -17.48 -3.73 1.16
CA ASN A 50 -18.82 -4.12 1.63
C ASN A 50 -19.39 -5.24 0.75
N THR A 51 -18.86 -5.42 -0.48
CA THR A 51 -19.34 -6.41 -1.43
C THR A 51 -18.23 -7.31 -1.98
N LEU A 52 -18.61 -8.51 -2.45
CA LEU A 52 -17.70 -9.44 -3.11
C LEU A 52 -17.15 -8.90 -4.45
N GLN A 53 -17.87 -7.98 -5.10
CA GLN A 53 -17.44 -7.37 -6.36
C GLN A 53 -16.28 -6.41 -6.17
N GLU A 54 -16.35 -5.50 -5.19
CA GLU A 54 -15.24 -4.61 -4.82
C GLU A 54 -13.97 -5.41 -4.47
N ARG A 55 -14.16 -6.52 -3.75
CA ARG A 55 -13.07 -7.43 -3.37
C ARG A 55 -12.38 -8.05 -4.59
N ARG A 56 -13.13 -8.40 -5.63
CA ARG A 56 -12.58 -8.92 -6.90
C ARG A 56 -11.84 -7.83 -7.66
N VAL A 57 -12.42 -6.65 -7.78
CA VAL A 57 -11.78 -5.50 -8.47
C VAL A 57 -10.42 -5.18 -7.85
N LEU A 58 -10.32 -5.20 -6.51
CA LEU A 58 -9.04 -4.99 -5.84
C LEU A 58 -8.02 -6.07 -6.21
N VAL A 59 -8.40 -7.34 -6.16
CA VAL A 59 -7.50 -8.47 -6.52
C VAL A 59 -7.10 -8.40 -8.00
N ASP A 60 -8.03 -8.06 -8.88
CA ASP A 60 -7.82 -7.93 -10.32
C ASP A 60 -6.95 -6.71 -10.68
N SER A 61 -6.85 -5.72 -9.78
CA SER A 61 -5.95 -4.58 -9.93
C SER A 61 -4.51 -4.85 -9.46
N LEU A 62 -4.28 -5.94 -8.70
CA LEU A 62 -2.94 -6.31 -8.22
C LEU A 62 -1.91 -6.56 -9.33
N PRO A 63 -2.26 -7.19 -10.47
CA PRO A 63 -1.35 -7.33 -11.61
C PRO A 63 -0.90 -5.98 -12.18
N SER A 64 -1.80 -5.00 -12.28
CA SER A 64 -1.47 -3.66 -12.79
C SER A 64 -0.52 -2.88 -11.88
N ILE A 65 -0.44 -3.22 -10.59
CA ILE A 65 0.58 -2.69 -9.68
C ILE A 65 1.97 -3.23 -10.08
N THR A 66 2.03 -4.51 -10.43
CA THR A 66 3.27 -5.16 -10.86
C THR A 66 3.78 -4.59 -12.19
N GLU A 67 2.88 -4.22 -13.11
CA GLU A 67 3.22 -3.53 -14.37
C GLU A 67 3.87 -2.16 -14.14
N LYS A 68 3.55 -1.50 -13.03
CA LYS A 68 4.13 -0.20 -12.62
C LYS A 68 5.40 -0.35 -11.78
N GLN A 69 6.02 -1.54 -11.79
CA GLN A 69 7.21 -1.89 -11.01
C GLN A 69 7.02 -1.76 -9.48
N LEU A 70 5.77 -1.78 -9.02
CA LEU A 70 5.47 -1.86 -7.60
C LEU A 70 5.29 -3.33 -7.21
N PHE A 71 5.97 -3.74 -6.14
CA PHE A 71 5.96 -5.11 -5.67
C PHE A 71 5.25 -5.22 -4.34
N ILE A 72 4.30 -6.16 -4.29
CA ILE A 72 3.53 -6.41 -3.09
C ILE A 72 4.26 -7.47 -2.26
N LYS A 73 4.60 -7.12 -1.02
CA LYS A 73 5.22 -8.07 -0.10
C LYS A 73 4.17 -9.03 0.45
N LYS A 74 3.99 -10.19 -0.21
CA LYS A 74 2.99 -11.21 0.13
C LYS A 74 2.98 -11.60 1.62
N GLU A 75 4.15 -11.66 2.26
CA GLU A 75 4.30 -11.97 3.70
C GLU A 75 3.59 -10.98 4.62
N LYS A 76 3.44 -9.72 4.19
CA LYS A 76 2.76 -8.66 4.94
C LYS A 76 1.30 -8.49 4.51
N CYS A 77 0.84 -9.20 3.49
CA CYS A 77 -0.52 -9.03 2.97
C CYS A 77 -1.52 -9.93 3.71
N MET A 78 -2.57 -9.30 4.21
CA MET A 78 -3.69 -9.97 4.85
C MET A 78 -4.92 -9.88 3.94
N PHE A 79 -5.30 -11.00 3.32
CA PHE A 79 -6.51 -11.08 2.50
C PHE A 79 -7.66 -11.70 3.28
N THR A 80 -8.87 -11.19 3.04
CA THR A 80 -10.12 -11.79 3.55
C THR A 80 -10.16 -11.97 5.08
N LYS A 81 -9.65 -10.99 5.81
CA LYS A 81 -9.76 -10.94 7.27
C LYS A 81 -10.89 -10.01 7.68
N GLU A 82 -11.65 -10.41 8.69
CA GLU A 82 -12.69 -9.57 9.32
C GLU A 82 -12.07 -8.48 10.19
N LYS A 83 -10.92 -8.79 10.79
CA LYS A 83 -10.12 -7.90 11.63
C LYS A 83 -8.71 -7.77 11.04
N VAL A 84 -8.27 -6.53 10.82
CA VAL A 84 -6.94 -6.20 10.28
C VAL A 84 -6.25 -5.20 11.17
N HIS A 85 -4.93 -5.30 11.27
CA HIS A 85 -4.09 -4.29 11.92
C HIS A 85 -3.56 -3.35 10.84
N PHE A 86 -3.80 -2.05 11.02
CA PHE A 86 -3.42 -1.01 10.06
C PHE A 86 -3.02 0.26 10.83
N LEU A 87 -1.79 0.74 10.61
CA LEU A 87 -1.25 1.96 11.24
C LEU A 87 -1.32 1.99 12.78
N GLY A 88 -1.17 0.85 13.46
CA GLY A 88 -1.29 0.79 14.92
C GLY A 88 -2.73 0.73 15.43
N HIS A 89 -3.68 0.53 14.53
CA HIS A 89 -5.10 0.38 14.85
C HIS A 89 -5.62 -0.97 14.40
N TRP A 90 -6.47 -1.58 15.22
CA TRP A 90 -7.28 -2.71 14.82
C TRP A 90 -8.58 -2.23 14.18
N ILE A 91 -8.83 -2.64 12.95
CA ILE A 91 -10.02 -2.28 12.19
C ILE A 91 -10.87 -3.55 12.00
N SER A 92 -12.15 -3.48 12.38
CA SER A 92 -13.12 -4.56 12.17
C SER A 92 -14.53 -4.00 12.01
N GLN A 93 -15.25 -4.38 10.95
CA GLN A 93 -16.69 -4.10 10.75
C GLN A 93 -17.16 -2.71 11.23
N GLY A 94 -16.48 -1.63 10.81
CA GLY A 94 -16.84 -0.25 11.17
C GLY A 94 -16.38 0.22 12.56
N GLN A 95 -15.63 -0.60 13.28
CA GLN A 95 -15.02 -0.29 14.56
C GLN A 95 -13.49 -0.18 14.40
N ILE A 96 -12.91 0.81 15.09
CA ILE A 96 -11.48 1.07 15.13
C ILE A 96 -11.05 1.06 16.60
N TRP A 97 -10.05 0.24 16.94
CA TRP A 97 -9.42 0.23 18.26
C TRP A 97 -7.95 0.63 18.13
N ILE A 98 -7.45 1.36 19.12
CA ILE A 98 -6.04 1.72 19.22
C ILE A 98 -5.35 0.61 20.02
N ASP A 99 -4.16 0.16 19.61
CA ASP A 99 -3.33 -0.67 20.49
C ASP A 99 -3.01 0.11 21.77
N GLN A 100 -3.31 -0.48 22.93
CA GLN A 100 -2.94 0.09 24.24
C GLN A 100 -1.44 -0.05 24.52
#